data_AF-A0AAD1NI89-F1
#
_entry.id   AF-A0AAD1NI89-F1
#
_cell.length_a   1.000
_cell.length_b   1.000
_cell.length_c   1.000
_cell.angle_alpha   90.00
_cell.angle_beta   90.00
_cell.angle_gamma   90.00
#
_symmetry.space_group_name_H-M   'P 1'
#
loop_
_entity.id
_entity.type
_entity.pdbx_description
1 polymer ?
#
loop_
_entity_poly.entity_id
_entity_poly.type
_entity_poly.pdbx_seq_one_letter_code
_entity_poly.pdbx_strand_id
1 'polypeptide(L)'
;MVTNTFSIEPYGEKAYHTGIAVPVFSLRTENSSGVGQFSDLKKLADFTYRSGMDVIQLLPINDTTTFMDWRDSYPYRAISVFALHPLYLDIHEFWKSYTKEQQEKLLILESELNSLEKIDYERCLALKWEYAQIIYQNLAVKYQKTKSYQQFYKQNEEWLKAYACFSYLRDINKSANFLAWGKNANYDKNLFDKLKKETSQLDLYIFVQYLLHSQLTEAVDYCHKLGIALKGDIAIGIAHDSVDAWTHPELFHLDKQAGAPPDVFAVNGQNWGFPTYNWEKMAEDGYDWWKKRLTAMSNYFDGFCCKV
;
A
#
# COMPACT_ATOMS: atom_id res chain seq x y z
N MET A 1 16.53 -9.89 8.79
CA MET A 1 15.57 -9.88 9.91
C MET A 1 15.94 -8.69 10.77
N VAL A 2 15.28 -7.55 10.56
CA VAL A 2 15.33 -6.46 11.54
C VAL A 2 14.31 -6.88 12.59
N THR A 3 14.79 -7.46 13.68
CA THR A 3 13.98 -7.67 14.88
C THR A 3 13.85 -6.31 15.56
N ASN A 4 12.98 -5.44 15.04
CA ASN A 4 12.53 -4.28 15.81
C ASN A 4 11.62 -4.86 16.90
N THR A 5 12.21 -5.20 18.04
CA THR A 5 11.47 -5.57 19.25
C THR A 5 10.99 -4.27 19.90
N PHE A 6 10.17 -3.51 19.17
CA PHE A 6 9.45 -2.39 19.76
C PHE A 6 8.31 -2.95 20.61
N SER A 7 8.19 -2.45 21.82
CA SER A 7 7.06 -2.72 22.72
C SER A 7 6.74 -1.44 23.46
N ILE A 8 5.44 -1.21 23.67
CA ILE A 8 4.96 -0.18 24.58
C ILE A 8 4.90 -0.76 25.99
N GLU A 9 5.46 -0.05 26.94
CA GLU A 9 5.43 -0.43 28.35
C GLU A 9 4.10 -0.03 29.00
N PRO A 10 3.58 -0.81 29.95
CA PRO A 10 2.34 -0.48 30.65
C PRO A 10 2.49 0.78 31.52
N TYR A 11 1.48 1.66 31.51
CA TYR A 11 1.35 2.70 32.52
C TYR A 11 0.87 2.10 33.85
N GLY A 12 1.81 1.73 34.73
CA GLY A 12 1.53 1.12 36.03
C GLY A 12 1.29 -0.39 35.96
N GLU A 13 0.55 -0.96 36.93
CA GLU A 13 0.33 -2.42 37.01
C GLU A 13 -0.62 -2.98 35.95
N LYS A 14 -1.37 -2.12 35.24
CA LYS A 14 -2.26 -2.49 34.12
C LYS A 14 -2.02 -1.57 32.94
N ALA A 15 -1.74 -2.16 31.77
CA ALA A 15 -1.49 -1.43 30.54
C ALA A 15 -2.79 -0.83 29.98
N TYR A 16 -3.05 0.45 30.23
CA TYR A 16 -4.05 1.21 29.49
C TYR A 16 -3.34 2.05 28.44
N HIS A 17 -3.67 1.81 27.17
CA HIS A 17 -3.13 2.54 26.04
C HIS A 17 -4.23 3.35 25.38
N THR A 18 -3.89 4.54 24.90
CA THR A 18 -4.85 5.45 24.25
C THR A 18 -4.25 6.02 22.99
N GLY A 19 -5.08 6.27 21.99
CA GLY A 19 -4.56 6.56 20.66
C GLY A 19 -5.56 7.16 19.69
N ILE A 20 -5.05 7.46 18.51
CA ILE A 20 -5.80 8.09 17.42
C ILE A 20 -6.06 7.03 16.34
N ALA A 21 -7.31 6.89 15.90
CA ALA A 21 -7.64 6.12 14.72
C ALA A 21 -7.88 7.07 13.53
N VAL A 22 -7.01 7.03 12.52
CA VAL A 22 -7.04 7.96 11.40
C VAL A 22 -6.59 7.28 10.10
N PRO A 23 -7.32 7.42 8.99
CA PRO A 23 -6.83 7.00 7.68
C PRO A 23 -5.66 7.88 7.22
N VAL A 24 -4.62 7.31 6.64
CA VAL A 24 -3.46 8.08 6.13
C VAL A 24 -3.91 9.15 5.14
N PHE A 25 -4.81 8.80 4.19
CA PHE A 25 -5.31 9.73 3.18
C PHE A 25 -5.99 10.99 3.77
N SER A 26 -6.47 10.92 5.02
CA SER A 26 -7.17 12.02 5.67
C SER A 26 -6.26 13.04 6.36
N LEU A 27 -4.96 12.73 6.50
CA LEU A 27 -3.98 13.66 7.05
C LEU A 27 -3.82 14.84 6.10
N ARG A 28 -3.66 16.04 6.67
CA ARG A 28 -3.43 17.27 5.92
C ARG A 28 -2.23 17.99 6.51
N THR A 29 -1.25 18.27 5.66
CA THR A 29 -0.09 19.07 6.03
C THR A 29 0.25 20.02 4.88
N GLU A 30 1.10 21.02 5.12
CA GLU A 30 1.45 21.98 4.06
C GLU A 30 2.05 21.32 2.81
N ASN A 31 2.68 20.14 2.94
CA ASN A 31 3.39 19.43 1.87
C ASN A 31 2.71 18.10 1.46
N SER A 32 1.45 17.87 1.83
CA SER A 32 0.76 16.60 1.54
C SER A 32 0.33 16.44 0.07
N SER A 33 0.50 17.46 -0.78
CA SER A 33 0.11 17.43 -2.19
C SER A 33 -1.33 16.96 -2.44
N GLY A 34 -2.28 17.39 -1.60
CA GLY A 34 -3.71 17.12 -1.69
C GLY A 34 -4.24 15.93 -0.88
N VAL A 35 -3.36 15.03 -0.41
CA VAL A 35 -3.76 13.80 0.29
C VAL A 35 -2.68 13.37 1.27
N GLY A 36 -3.07 12.91 2.47
CA GLY A 36 -2.07 12.49 3.45
C GLY A 36 -1.17 11.36 2.94
N GLN A 37 0.11 11.42 3.29
CA GLN A 37 1.18 10.54 2.81
C GLN A 37 2.00 9.97 3.97
N PHE A 38 2.88 9.00 3.72
CA PHE A 38 3.56 8.30 4.82
C PHE A 38 4.45 9.21 5.69
N SER A 39 5.08 10.23 5.12
CA SER A 39 5.89 11.18 5.88
C SER A 39 5.06 12.03 6.86
N ASP A 40 3.77 12.26 6.58
CA ASP A 40 2.87 13.03 7.46
C ASP A 40 2.62 12.31 8.79
N LEU A 41 2.82 10.98 8.84
CA LEU A 41 2.74 10.21 10.08
C LEU A 41 3.72 10.72 11.13
N LYS A 42 4.86 11.32 10.75
CA LYS A 42 5.81 11.93 11.69
C LYS A 42 5.18 13.10 12.45
N LYS A 43 4.44 13.98 11.74
CA LYS A 43 3.71 15.10 12.36
C LYS A 43 2.53 14.61 13.21
N LEU A 44 1.86 13.54 12.78
CA LEU A 44 0.83 12.89 13.58
C LEU A 44 1.43 12.29 14.87
N ALA A 45 2.62 11.69 14.79
CA ALA A 45 3.33 11.14 15.92
C ALA A 45 3.70 12.24 16.93
N ASP A 46 4.20 13.39 16.47
CA ASP A 46 4.43 14.57 17.32
C ASP A 46 3.16 14.99 18.08
N PHE A 47 2.02 15.08 17.37
CA PHE A 47 0.74 15.42 17.98
C PHE A 47 0.29 14.37 19.00
N THR A 48 0.43 13.09 18.66
CA THR A 48 0.04 11.95 19.50
C THR A 48 0.85 11.95 20.80
N TYR A 49 2.18 12.05 20.68
CA TYR A 49 3.10 12.13 21.82
C TYR A 49 2.79 13.32 22.73
N ARG A 50 2.63 14.52 22.15
CA ARG A 50 2.31 15.74 22.91
C ARG A 50 0.96 15.68 23.62
N SER A 51 0.06 14.81 23.16
CA SER A 51 -1.26 14.60 23.76
C SER A 51 -1.26 13.51 24.84
N GLY A 52 -0.10 12.88 25.12
CA GLY A 52 0.01 11.80 26.08
C GLY A 52 -0.57 10.46 25.60
N MET A 53 -0.73 10.30 24.29
CA MET A 53 -1.18 9.06 23.65
C MET A 53 0.02 8.28 23.11
N ASP A 54 -0.17 6.97 22.93
CA ASP A 54 0.89 6.02 22.59
C ASP A 54 0.50 5.01 21.50
N VAL A 55 -0.67 5.18 20.87
CA VAL A 55 -1.13 4.34 19.76
C VAL A 55 -1.63 5.19 18.59
N ILE A 56 -1.24 4.83 17.37
CA ILE A 56 -1.85 5.31 16.13
C ILE A 56 -2.42 4.11 15.39
N GLN A 57 -3.72 4.12 15.11
CA GLN A 57 -4.37 3.13 14.25
C GLN A 57 -4.61 3.69 12.85
N LEU A 58 -4.18 2.95 11.84
CA LEU A 58 -4.37 3.27 10.43
C LEU A 58 -5.41 2.34 9.78
N LEU A 59 -6.09 2.83 8.75
CA LEU A 59 -6.83 1.98 7.79
C LEU A 59 -5.85 1.19 6.90
N PRO A 60 -6.32 0.24 6.07
CA PRO A 60 -5.44 -0.46 5.15
C PRO A 60 -4.70 0.52 4.23
N ILE A 61 -3.42 0.25 4.00
CA ILE A 61 -2.49 1.09 3.22
C ILE A 61 -2.05 0.43 1.91
N ASN A 62 -2.68 -0.70 1.58
CA ASN A 62 -2.34 -1.50 0.42
C ASN A 62 -2.84 -0.86 -0.88
N ASP A 63 -2.18 -1.19 -1.99
CA ASP A 63 -2.59 -0.70 -3.30
C ASP A 63 -3.96 -1.25 -3.70
N THR A 64 -4.84 -0.36 -4.13
CA THR A 64 -6.22 -0.62 -4.57
C THR A 64 -6.43 -0.19 -6.03
N THR A 65 -5.36 0.20 -6.74
CA THR A 65 -5.44 0.80 -8.07
C THR A 65 -5.91 -0.22 -9.12
N THR A 66 -7.21 -0.24 -9.41
CA THR A 66 -7.83 -1.07 -10.45
C THR A 66 -8.16 -0.24 -11.69
N PHE A 67 -8.76 0.94 -11.49
CA PHE A 67 -9.34 1.77 -12.54
C PHE A 67 -8.55 3.04 -12.84
N MET A 68 -7.58 3.40 -12.00
CA MET A 68 -6.89 4.69 -12.00
C MET A 68 -7.84 5.86 -11.77
N ASP A 69 -8.90 5.64 -10.99
CA ASP A 69 -9.93 6.64 -10.73
C ASP A 69 -10.48 6.58 -9.30
N TRP A 70 -11.43 7.47 -8.96
CA TRP A 70 -11.96 7.58 -7.59
C TRP A 70 -12.53 6.27 -7.02
N ARG A 71 -12.91 5.29 -7.86
CA ARG A 71 -13.43 3.98 -7.41
C ARG A 71 -12.37 3.15 -6.68
N ASP A 72 -11.09 3.47 -6.90
CA ASP A 72 -9.97 2.84 -6.21
C ASP A 72 -9.76 3.39 -4.79
N SER A 73 -10.48 4.45 -4.38
CA SER A 73 -10.32 5.06 -3.05
C SER A 73 -10.77 4.18 -1.88
N TYR A 74 -11.43 3.04 -2.13
CA TYR A 74 -11.89 2.13 -1.09
C TYR A 74 -10.74 1.24 -0.57
N PRO A 75 -10.21 1.48 0.66
CA PRO A 75 -8.95 0.87 1.11
C PRO A 75 -9.02 -0.65 1.34
N TYR A 76 -10.23 -1.22 1.42
CA TYR A 76 -10.41 -2.66 1.66
C TYR A 76 -10.44 -3.50 0.37
N ARG A 77 -10.41 -2.88 -0.81
CA ARG A 77 -10.33 -3.57 -2.11
C ARG A 77 -8.89 -3.64 -2.61
N ALA A 78 -8.01 -4.28 -1.84
CA ALA A 78 -6.61 -4.37 -2.22
C ALA A 78 -6.42 -5.23 -3.49
N ILE A 79 -5.69 -4.68 -4.47
CA ILE A 79 -5.19 -5.44 -5.63
C ILE A 79 -3.92 -6.22 -5.30
N SER A 80 -3.29 -5.93 -4.17
CA SER A 80 -2.20 -6.74 -3.61
C SER A 80 -2.18 -6.58 -2.09
N VAL A 81 -2.14 -7.70 -1.36
CA VAL A 81 -2.00 -7.65 0.11
C VAL A 81 -0.59 -7.27 0.57
N PHE A 82 0.36 -7.13 -0.36
CA PHE A 82 1.77 -6.82 -0.10
C PHE A 82 2.14 -5.40 -0.53
N ALA A 83 1.68 -4.96 -1.70
CA ALA A 83 2.06 -3.67 -2.27
C ALA A 83 1.43 -2.52 -1.47
N LEU A 84 2.20 -1.45 -1.28
CA LEU A 84 1.77 -0.20 -0.67
C LEU A 84 1.13 0.69 -1.73
N HIS A 85 0.12 1.47 -1.36
CA HIS A 85 -0.59 2.32 -2.31
C HIS A 85 0.29 3.51 -2.77
N PRO A 86 0.48 3.73 -4.09
CA PRO A 86 1.25 4.85 -4.62
C PRO A 86 0.76 6.25 -4.23
N LEU A 87 -0.50 6.38 -3.80
CA LEU A 87 -1.08 7.64 -3.33
C LEU A 87 -0.32 8.20 -2.12
N TYR A 88 0.28 7.34 -1.30
CA TYR A 88 0.97 7.72 -0.07
C TYR A 88 2.46 8.08 -0.26
N LEU A 89 2.94 8.16 -1.51
CA LEU A 89 4.30 8.58 -1.82
C LEU A 89 4.49 10.06 -1.46
N ASP A 90 5.47 10.37 -0.61
CA ASP A 90 5.91 11.75 -0.41
C ASP A 90 6.87 12.16 -1.53
N ILE A 91 6.35 12.98 -2.44
CA ILE A 91 7.12 13.51 -3.57
C ILE A 91 7.94 14.76 -3.18
N HIS A 92 7.68 15.41 -2.04
CA HIS A 92 8.45 16.55 -1.56
C HIS A 92 9.83 16.15 -1.02
N GLU A 93 10.00 14.93 -0.51
CA GLU A 93 11.32 14.44 -0.06
C GLU A 93 12.40 14.51 -1.16
N PHE A 94 11.99 14.46 -2.43
CA PHE A 94 12.89 14.48 -3.59
C PHE A 94 13.04 15.86 -4.22
N TRP A 95 12.64 16.94 -3.53
CA TRP A 95 12.68 18.32 -4.00
C TRP A 95 13.98 18.71 -4.72
N LYS A 96 15.13 18.31 -4.16
CA LYS A 96 16.47 18.61 -4.70
C LYS A 96 16.78 17.92 -6.03
N SER A 97 16.00 16.92 -6.41
CA SER A 97 16.16 16.19 -7.67
C SER A 97 15.38 16.80 -8.83
N TYR A 98 14.51 17.78 -8.56
CA TYR A 98 13.65 18.40 -9.55
C TYR A 98 14.30 19.62 -10.20
N THR A 99 13.92 19.92 -11.44
CA THR A 99 14.21 21.19 -12.08
C THR A 99 13.39 22.31 -11.42
N LYS A 100 13.76 23.58 -11.64
CA LYS A 100 12.97 24.72 -11.15
C LYS A 100 11.54 24.71 -11.70
N GLU A 101 11.37 24.37 -12.97
CA GLU A 101 10.05 24.28 -13.60
C GLU A 101 9.18 23.19 -12.96
N GLN A 102 9.76 22.02 -12.67
CA GLN A 102 9.07 20.95 -11.95
C GLN A 102 8.70 21.40 -10.53
N GLN A 103 9.62 22.05 -9.80
CA GLN A 103 9.34 22.61 -8.48
C GLN A 103 8.17 23.62 -8.49
N GLU A 104 8.16 24.54 -9.45
CA GLU A 104 7.08 25.53 -9.61
C GLU A 104 5.75 24.85 -9.93
N LYS A 105 5.74 23.88 -10.85
CA LYS A 105 4.54 23.11 -11.18
C LYS A 105 4.00 22.35 -9.97
N LEU A 106 4.87 21.72 -9.16
CA LEU A 106 4.49 21.02 -7.94
C LEU A 106 3.79 21.96 -6.97
N LEU A 107 4.40 23.11 -6.66
CA LEU A 107 3.86 24.06 -5.68
C LEU A 107 2.50 24.62 -6.11
N ILE A 108 2.30 24.91 -7.41
CA ILE A 108 1.01 25.39 -7.92
C ILE A 108 -0.07 24.32 -7.71
N LEU A 109 0.19 23.09 -8.15
CA LEU A 109 -0.78 22.00 -8.04
C LEU A 109 -1.03 21.60 -6.59
N GLU A 110 0.01 21.56 -5.75
CA GLU A 110 -0.12 21.27 -4.33
C GLU A 110 -0.98 22.32 -3.63
N SER A 111 -0.73 23.61 -3.87
CA SER A 111 -1.52 24.70 -3.29
C SER A 111 -3.00 24.57 -3.66
N GLU A 112 -3.29 24.28 -4.93
CA GLU A 112 -4.64 24.05 -5.40
C GLU A 112 -5.29 22.83 -4.71
N LEU A 113 -4.64 21.68 -4.74
CA LEU A 113 -5.18 20.43 -4.18
C LEU A 113 -5.35 20.50 -2.64
N ASN A 114 -4.39 21.10 -1.93
CA ASN A 114 -4.47 21.28 -0.48
C ASN A 114 -5.62 22.20 -0.06
N SER A 115 -6.03 23.13 -0.93
CA SER A 115 -7.14 24.06 -0.66
C SER A 115 -8.53 23.41 -0.76
N LEU A 116 -8.63 22.23 -1.38
CA LEU A 116 -9.91 21.55 -1.58
C LEU A 116 -10.44 20.95 -0.28
N GLU A 117 -11.74 21.12 -0.01
CA GLU A 117 -12.42 20.55 1.15
C GLU A 117 -12.36 19.01 1.15
N LYS A 118 -12.53 18.42 -0.04
CA LYS A 118 -12.47 16.97 -0.27
C LYS A 118 -11.23 16.63 -1.09
N ILE A 119 -10.73 15.41 -0.88
CA ILE A 119 -9.60 14.89 -1.65
C ILE A 119 -10.04 14.71 -3.10
N ASP A 120 -9.33 15.36 -4.02
CA ASP A 120 -9.43 15.07 -5.45
C ASP A 120 -8.51 13.88 -5.75
N TYR A 121 -9.05 12.67 -5.54
CA TYR A 121 -8.28 11.43 -5.59
C TYR A 121 -7.54 11.24 -6.92
N GLU A 122 -8.21 11.52 -8.03
CA GLU A 122 -7.68 11.30 -9.38
C GLU A 122 -6.50 12.22 -9.66
N ARG A 123 -6.65 13.52 -9.34
CA ARG A 123 -5.56 14.49 -9.53
C ARG A 123 -4.39 14.24 -8.59
N CYS A 124 -4.66 13.84 -7.35
CA CYS A 124 -3.61 13.45 -6.41
C CYS A 124 -2.85 12.24 -6.94
N LEU A 125 -3.53 11.16 -7.33
CA LEU A 125 -2.90 9.95 -7.86
C LEU A 125 -2.11 10.23 -9.14
N ALA A 126 -2.66 11.03 -10.06
CA ALA A 126 -1.97 11.43 -11.28
C ALA A 126 -0.70 12.25 -10.97
N LEU A 127 -0.76 13.19 -10.02
CA LEU A 127 0.39 13.95 -9.56
C LEU A 127 1.48 13.04 -8.97
N LYS A 128 1.11 12.08 -8.11
CA LYS A 128 2.06 11.12 -7.52
C LYS A 128 2.76 10.29 -8.61
N TRP A 129 2.01 9.80 -9.60
CA TRP A 129 2.60 9.03 -10.71
C TRP A 129 3.47 9.86 -11.66
N GLU A 130 3.10 11.11 -11.94
CA GLU A 130 3.93 12.02 -12.72
C GLU A 130 5.30 12.21 -12.05
N TYR A 131 5.30 12.54 -10.75
CA TYR A 131 6.54 12.76 -10.02
C TYR A 131 7.30 11.47 -9.76
N ALA A 132 6.63 10.33 -9.55
CA ALA A 132 7.29 9.02 -9.48
C ALA A 132 8.14 8.73 -10.73
N GLN A 133 7.66 9.08 -11.93
CA GLN A 133 8.43 8.93 -13.17
C GLN A 133 9.66 9.85 -13.19
N ILE A 134 9.53 11.10 -12.75
CA ILE A 134 10.64 12.06 -12.65
C ILE A 134 11.69 11.56 -11.66
N ILE A 135 11.27 11.14 -10.46
CA ILE A 135 12.15 10.61 -9.42
C ILE A 135 12.88 9.36 -9.95
N TYR A 136 12.17 8.46 -10.63
CA TYR A 136 12.77 7.27 -11.24
C TYR A 136 13.87 7.63 -12.24
N GLN A 137 13.57 8.52 -13.20
CA GLN A 137 14.52 8.96 -14.21
C GLN A 137 15.80 9.57 -13.59
N ASN A 138 15.63 10.37 -12.53
CA ASN A 138 16.74 11.10 -11.92
C ASN A 138 17.55 10.25 -10.94
N LEU A 139 16.91 9.32 -10.22
CA LEU A 139 17.49 8.71 -9.02
C LEU A 139 17.56 7.18 -9.05
N ALA A 140 16.83 6.47 -9.92
CA ALA A 140 16.75 5.02 -9.86
C ALA A 140 18.13 4.33 -9.95
N VAL A 141 18.99 4.77 -10.88
CA VAL A 141 20.35 4.21 -11.03
C VAL A 141 21.18 4.35 -9.76
N LYS A 142 21.02 5.46 -9.02
CA LYS A 142 21.70 5.68 -7.75
C LYS A 142 21.16 4.75 -6.66
N TYR A 143 19.83 4.70 -6.52
CA TYR A 143 19.18 3.89 -5.48
C TYR A 143 19.36 2.39 -5.70
N GLN A 144 19.31 1.90 -6.94
CA GLN A 144 19.50 0.49 -7.28
C GLN A 144 20.88 -0.06 -6.87
N LYS A 145 21.88 0.82 -6.70
CA LYS A 145 23.22 0.47 -6.21
C LYS A 145 23.32 0.45 -4.69
N THR A 146 22.32 0.95 -3.98
CA THR A 146 22.31 0.97 -2.51
C THR A 146 22.01 -0.41 -1.95
N LYS A 147 22.60 -0.71 -0.77
CA LYS A 147 22.35 -1.98 -0.07
C LYS A 147 20.89 -2.12 0.35
N SER A 148 20.24 -1.03 0.76
CA SER A 148 18.83 -1.03 1.18
C SER A 148 17.91 -1.43 0.04
N TYR A 149 18.11 -0.89 -1.17
CA TYR A 149 17.32 -1.29 -2.34
C TYR A 149 17.54 -2.76 -2.71
N GLN A 150 18.79 -3.21 -2.76
CA GLN A 150 19.11 -4.59 -3.12
C GLN A 150 18.53 -5.59 -2.10
N GLN A 151 18.56 -5.23 -0.82
CA GLN A 151 17.97 -6.02 0.25
C GLN A 151 16.45 -6.06 0.14
N PHE A 152 15.80 -4.89 -0.03
CA PHE A 152 14.34 -4.80 -0.22
C PHE A 152 13.90 -5.66 -1.41
N TYR A 153 14.55 -5.50 -2.56
CA TYR A 153 14.24 -6.26 -3.77
C TYR A 153 14.37 -7.77 -3.52
N LYS A 154 15.50 -8.21 -2.96
CA LYS A 154 15.77 -9.63 -2.71
C LYS A 154 14.78 -10.25 -1.72
N GLN A 155 14.39 -9.53 -0.68
CA GLN A 155 13.44 -10.02 0.34
C GLN A 155 12.01 -10.14 -0.18
N ASN A 156 11.67 -9.34 -1.19
CA ASN A 156 10.31 -9.19 -1.69
C ASN A 156 10.15 -9.66 -3.15
N GLU A 157 11.17 -10.33 -3.70
CA GLU A 157 11.31 -10.59 -5.13
C GLU A 157 10.09 -11.29 -5.75
N GLU A 158 9.55 -12.30 -5.05
CA GLU A 158 8.42 -13.10 -5.53
C GLU A 158 7.19 -12.22 -5.81
N TRP A 159 6.69 -11.50 -4.80
CA TRP A 159 5.49 -10.68 -4.96
C TRP A 159 5.76 -9.38 -5.74
N LEU A 160 6.96 -8.79 -5.65
CA LEU A 160 7.30 -7.56 -6.39
C LEU A 160 7.28 -7.79 -7.90
N LYS A 161 7.85 -8.90 -8.37
CA LYS A 161 7.86 -9.22 -9.80
C LYS A 161 6.44 -9.44 -10.33
N ALA A 162 5.61 -10.17 -9.58
CA ALA A 162 4.20 -10.37 -9.92
C ALA A 162 3.43 -9.04 -9.96
N TYR A 163 3.56 -8.21 -8.92
CA TYR A 163 2.92 -6.90 -8.84
C TYR A 163 3.31 -5.97 -9.99
N ALA A 164 4.61 -5.93 -10.36
CA ALA A 164 5.08 -5.13 -11.49
C ALA A 164 4.49 -5.61 -12.82
N CYS A 165 4.45 -6.93 -13.06
CA CYS A 165 3.84 -7.50 -14.26
C CYS A 165 2.34 -7.20 -14.31
N PHE A 166 1.64 -7.39 -13.21
CA PHE A 166 0.21 -7.12 -13.11
C PHE A 166 -0.10 -5.65 -13.38
N SER A 167 0.63 -4.73 -12.76
CA SER A 167 0.42 -3.29 -12.92
C SER A 167 0.68 -2.85 -14.37
N TYR A 168 1.75 -3.36 -14.99
CA TYR A 168 2.02 -3.10 -16.40
C TYR A 168 0.92 -3.66 -17.31
N LEU A 169 0.49 -4.91 -17.09
CA LEU A 169 -0.58 -5.53 -17.88
C LEU A 169 -1.91 -4.82 -17.69
N ARG A 170 -2.27 -4.41 -16.47
CA ARG A 170 -3.45 -3.59 -16.17
C ARG A 170 -3.42 -2.30 -17.00
N ASP A 171 -2.29 -1.61 -17.02
CA ASP A 171 -2.17 -0.29 -17.64
C ASP A 171 -2.22 -0.38 -19.18
N ILE A 172 -1.52 -1.35 -19.80
CA ILE A 172 -1.57 -1.51 -21.27
C ILE A 172 -2.93 -2.04 -21.76
N ASN A 173 -3.63 -2.85 -20.96
CA ASN A 173 -4.95 -3.36 -21.30
C ASN A 173 -6.08 -2.43 -20.84
N LYS A 174 -5.76 -1.38 -20.06
CA LYS A 174 -6.72 -0.47 -19.41
C LYS A 174 -7.79 -1.22 -18.59
N SER A 175 -7.40 -2.35 -17.99
CA SER A 175 -8.30 -3.23 -17.24
C SER A 175 -7.50 -4.20 -16.37
N ALA A 176 -7.90 -4.32 -15.11
CA ALA A 176 -7.37 -5.33 -14.18
C ALA A 176 -7.98 -6.73 -14.38
N ASN A 177 -8.98 -6.86 -15.26
CA ASN A 177 -9.58 -8.16 -15.57
C ASN A 177 -8.57 -9.05 -16.31
N PHE A 178 -7.80 -9.81 -15.55
CA PHE A 178 -6.73 -10.64 -16.07
C PHE A 178 -7.22 -11.73 -17.02
N LEU A 179 -8.47 -12.20 -16.89
CA LEU A 179 -9.06 -13.16 -17.82
C LEU A 179 -9.11 -12.63 -19.27
N ALA A 180 -9.14 -11.30 -19.44
CA ALA A 180 -9.13 -10.65 -20.74
C ALA A 180 -7.72 -10.43 -21.31
N TRP A 181 -6.64 -10.76 -20.59
CA TRP A 181 -5.25 -10.53 -21.03
C TRP A 181 -4.71 -11.61 -21.99
N GLY A 182 -5.58 -12.46 -22.53
CA GLY A 182 -5.23 -13.49 -23.51
C GLY A 182 -4.18 -14.46 -22.98
N LYS A 183 -3.00 -14.52 -23.62
CA LYS A 183 -1.91 -15.42 -23.21
C LYS A 183 -1.40 -15.18 -21.78
N ASN A 184 -1.65 -13.99 -21.22
CA ASN A 184 -1.24 -13.62 -19.86
C ASN A 184 -2.38 -13.78 -18.83
N ALA A 185 -3.52 -14.38 -19.22
CA ALA A 185 -4.62 -14.63 -18.29
C ALA A 185 -4.23 -15.57 -17.14
N ASN A 186 -3.35 -16.52 -17.42
CA ASN A 186 -2.71 -17.34 -16.40
C ASN A 186 -1.31 -16.79 -16.11
N TYR A 187 -0.98 -16.64 -14.83
CA TYR A 187 0.33 -16.17 -14.42
C TYR A 187 1.43 -17.17 -14.78
N ASP A 188 2.51 -16.68 -15.40
CA ASP A 188 3.75 -17.43 -15.65
C ASP A 188 4.86 -16.81 -14.81
N LYS A 189 5.54 -17.63 -13.98
CA LYS A 189 6.65 -17.18 -13.14
C LYS A 189 7.81 -16.57 -13.95
N ASN A 190 7.96 -16.94 -15.22
CA ASN A 190 8.96 -16.38 -16.13
C ASN A 190 8.50 -15.10 -16.85
N LEU A 191 7.25 -14.67 -16.65
CA LEU A 191 6.68 -13.51 -17.34
C LEU A 191 7.48 -12.23 -17.09
N PHE A 192 7.96 -12.04 -15.87
CA PHE A 192 8.78 -10.88 -15.52
C PHE A 192 10.04 -10.79 -16.39
N ASP A 193 10.79 -11.88 -16.52
CA ASP A 193 12.03 -11.90 -17.31
C ASP A 193 11.77 -11.77 -18.81
N LYS A 194 10.60 -12.21 -19.29
CA LYS A 194 10.14 -11.99 -20.66
C LYS A 194 9.83 -10.50 -20.90
N LEU A 195 8.97 -9.92 -20.08
CA LEU A 195 8.56 -8.52 -20.19
C LEU A 195 9.72 -7.55 -19.96
N LYS A 196 10.67 -7.87 -19.09
CA LYS A 196 11.85 -7.03 -18.83
C LYS A 196 12.77 -6.88 -20.05
N LYS A 197 12.69 -7.78 -21.03
CA LYS A 197 13.37 -7.64 -22.34
C LYS A 197 12.65 -6.69 -23.28
N GLU A 198 11.35 -6.46 -23.05
CA GLU A 198 10.45 -5.68 -23.92
C GLU A 198 10.23 -4.26 -23.39
N THR A 199 10.23 -4.06 -22.06
CA THR A 199 9.92 -2.78 -21.42
C THR A 199 10.72 -2.55 -20.14
N SER A 200 11.08 -1.29 -19.89
CA SER A 200 11.67 -0.83 -18.63
C SER A 200 10.62 -0.36 -17.61
N GLN A 201 9.33 -0.33 -17.98
CA GLN A 201 8.27 0.16 -17.08
C GLN A 201 8.10 -0.69 -15.82
N LEU A 202 8.45 -1.98 -15.87
CA LEU A 202 8.39 -2.86 -14.69
C LEU A 202 9.26 -2.33 -13.54
N ASP A 203 10.42 -1.76 -13.87
CA ASP A 203 11.36 -1.27 -12.88
C ASP A 203 10.84 0.01 -12.18
N LEU A 204 9.95 0.78 -12.82
CA LEU A 204 9.28 1.92 -12.20
C LEU A 204 8.35 1.46 -11.07
N TYR A 205 7.49 0.46 -11.29
CA TYR A 205 6.59 -0.05 -10.25
C TYR A 205 7.37 -0.59 -9.04
N ILE A 206 8.45 -1.34 -9.29
CA ILE A 206 9.33 -1.85 -8.24
C ILE A 206 10.00 -0.70 -7.48
N PHE A 207 10.49 0.30 -8.20
CA PHE A 207 11.15 1.44 -7.59
C PHE A 207 10.20 2.25 -6.71
N VAL A 208 8.96 2.48 -7.16
CA VAL A 208 7.93 3.16 -6.35
C VAL A 208 7.63 2.39 -5.08
N GLN A 209 7.49 1.05 -5.14
CA GLN A 209 7.31 0.23 -3.94
C GLN A 209 8.48 0.33 -2.96
N TYR A 210 9.71 0.44 -3.46
CA TYR A 210 10.88 0.69 -2.62
C TYR A 210 10.83 2.07 -1.93
N LEU A 211 10.43 3.13 -2.66
CA LEU A 211 10.32 4.47 -2.07
C LEU A 211 9.24 4.51 -0.97
N LEU A 212 8.07 3.93 -1.24
CA LEU A 212 6.98 3.80 -0.28
C LEU A 212 7.42 3.01 0.97
N HIS A 213 8.08 1.87 0.77
CA HIS A 213 8.65 1.09 1.87
C HIS A 213 9.63 1.90 2.70
N SER A 214 10.53 2.64 2.04
CA SER A 214 11.54 3.45 2.74
C SER A 214 10.90 4.55 3.58
N GLN A 215 9.93 5.27 3.01
CA GLN A 215 9.21 6.36 3.68
C GLN A 215 8.36 5.87 4.86
N LEU A 216 7.64 4.77 4.66
CA LEU A 216 6.83 4.17 5.72
C LEU A 216 7.72 3.64 6.85
N THR A 217 8.81 2.93 6.53
CA THR A 217 9.75 2.43 7.55
C THR A 217 10.34 3.59 8.36
N GLU A 218 10.73 4.69 7.70
CA GLU A 218 11.25 5.86 8.42
C GLU A 218 10.19 6.50 9.33
N ALA A 219 8.94 6.56 8.88
CA ALA A 219 7.83 7.07 9.68
C ALA A 219 7.51 6.16 10.89
N VAL A 220 7.54 4.83 10.69
CA VAL A 220 7.38 3.82 11.74
C VAL A 220 8.50 3.96 12.79
N ASP A 221 9.75 4.01 12.34
CA ASP A 221 10.91 4.20 13.22
C ASP A 221 10.81 5.52 14.01
N TYR A 222 10.23 6.56 13.41
CA TYR A 222 9.97 7.82 14.11
C TYR A 222 8.90 7.70 15.18
N CYS A 223 7.79 7.00 14.89
CA CYS A 223 6.75 6.69 15.89
C CYS A 223 7.34 5.90 17.06
N HIS A 224 8.13 4.86 16.77
CA HIS A 224 8.77 4.03 17.79
C HIS A 224 9.74 4.82 18.68
N LYS A 225 10.50 5.78 18.12
CA LYS A 225 11.36 6.68 18.91
C LYS A 225 10.59 7.55 19.90
N LEU A 226 9.33 7.85 19.61
CA LEU A 226 8.42 8.58 20.49
C LEU A 226 7.62 7.66 21.43
N GLY A 227 7.85 6.34 21.40
CA GLY A 227 7.11 5.38 22.20
C GLY A 227 5.68 5.12 21.69
N ILE A 228 5.42 5.37 20.41
CA ILE A 228 4.09 5.21 19.80
C ILE A 228 4.03 3.92 18.98
N ALA A 229 3.07 3.04 19.30
CA ALA A 229 2.76 1.85 18.52
C ALA A 229 1.87 2.16 17.32
N LEU A 230 2.13 1.47 16.21
CA LEU A 230 1.29 1.51 15.01
C LEU A 230 0.40 0.26 14.93
N LYS A 231 -0.91 0.49 14.94
CA LYS A 231 -1.92 -0.54 14.77
C LYS A 231 -2.47 -0.52 13.34
N GLY A 232 -2.21 -1.58 12.59
CA GLY A 232 -2.73 -1.75 11.23
C GLY A 232 -4.17 -2.27 11.20
N ASP A 233 -4.78 -2.15 10.03
CA ASP A 233 -6.07 -2.75 9.70
C ASP A 233 -5.88 -3.70 8.50
N ILE A 234 -6.25 -4.96 8.68
CA ILE A 234 -6.14 -6.02 7.67
C ILE A 234 -7.48 -6.10 6.95
N ALA A 235 -7.50 -5.71 5.68
CA ALA A 235 -8.64 -5.99 4.81
C ALA A 235 -8.82 -7.50 4.67
N ILE A 236 -9.91 -8.10 5.19
CA ILE A 236 -10.01 -9.56 5.22
C ILE A 236 -9.95 -10.16 3.83
N GLY A 237 -10.49 -9.49 2.80
CA GLY A 237 -10.57 -9.98 1.43
C GLY A 237 -9.46 -9.45 0.53
N ILE A 238 -9.51 -9.88 -0.72
CA ILE A 238 -8.75 -9.33 -1.84
C ILE A 238 -9.73 -8.88 -2.92
N ALA A 239 -9.32 -7.99 -3.81
CA ALA A 239 -10.08 -7.76 -5.03
C ALA A 239 -10.14 -9.05 -5.88
N HIS A 240 -11.26 -9.27 -6.58
CA HIS A 240 -11.37 -10.40 -7.52
C HIS A 240 -10.32 -10.29 -8.63
N ASP A 241 -10.11 -9.06 -9.11
CA ASP A 241 -9.11 -8.64 -10.08
C ASP A 241 -7.82 -8.15 -9.40
N SER A 242 -7.22 -9.01 -8.57
CA SER A 242 -5.97 -8.72 -7.84
C SER A 242 -4.78 -9.55 -8.34
N VAL A 243 -3.58 -9.11 -7.97
CA VAL A 243 -2.34 -9.86 -8.11
C VAL A 243 -2.47 -11.22 -7.42
N ASP A 244 -3.01 -11.24 -6.20
CA ASP A 244 -3.18 -12.47 -5.40
C ASP A 244 -4.08 -13.49 -6.11
N ALA A 245 -5.23 -13.05 -6.64
CA ALA A 245 -6.14 -13.91 -7.41
C ALA A 245 -5.53 -14.37 -8.75
N TRP A 246 -4.67 -13.56 -9.36
CA TRP A 246 -4.02 -13.88 -10.63
C TRP A 246 -2.86 -14.86 -10.48
N THR A 247 -2.05 -14.74 -9.42
CA THR A 247 -0.88 -15.61 -9.20
C THR A 247 -1.20 -16.88 -8.43
N HIS A 248 -2.24 -16.84 -7.59
CA HIS A 248 -2.67 -17.95 -6.74
C HIS A 248 -4.19 -18.21 -6.84
N PRO A 249 -4.77 -18.38 -8.04
CA PRO A 249 -6.21 -18.57 -8.19
C PRO A 249 -6.74 -19.78 -7.41
N GLU A 250 -5.91 -20.81 -7.17
CA GLU A 250 -6.26 -22.01 -6.40
C GLU A 250 -6.61 -21.74 -4.93
N LEU A 251 -6.12 -20.62 -4.39
CA LEU A 251 -6.34 -20.23 -2.99
C LEU A 251 -7.70 -19.53 -2.77
N PHE A 252 -8.44 -19.27 -3.86
CA PHE A 252 -9.67 -18.50 -3.83
C PHE A 252 -10.78 -19.16 -4.64
N HIS A 253 -12.02 -19.10 -4.14
CA HIS A 253 -13.20 -19.44 -4.92
C HIS A 253 -13.65 -18.20 -5.70
N LEU A 254 -13.14 -18.05 -6.93
CA LEU A 254 -13.43 -16.90 -7.80
C LEU A 254 -14.86 -16.90 -8.37
N ASP A 255 -15.60 -17.99 -8.19
CA ASP A 255 -17.01 -18.18 -8.52
C ASP A 255 -17.96 -17.82 -7.36
N LYS A 256 -17.42 -17.46 -6.20
CA LYS A 256 -18.17 -17.11 -4.99
C LYS A 256 -17.82 -15.71 -4.52
N GLN A 257 -18.71 -15.10 -3.74
CA GLN A 257 -18.52 -13.76 -3.19
C GLN A 257 -18.82 -13.73 -1.70
N ALA A 258 -17.96 -13.05 -0.94
CA ALA A 258 -18.12 -12.79 0.47
C ALA A 258 -19.14 -11.68 0.72
N GLY A 259 -19.82 -11.78 1.86
CA GLY A 259 -20.87 -10.86 2.25
C GLY A 259 -21.36 -11.14 3.67
N ALA A 260 -22.38 -10.40 4.08
CA ALA A 260 -23.10 -10.61 5.32
C ALA A 260 -24.57 -10.94 5.03
N PRO A 261 -25.18 -11.89 5.76
CA PRO A 261 -26.61 -12.16 5.63
C PRO A 261 -27.44 -10.95 6.10
N PRO A 262 -28.74 -10.89 5.75
CA PRO A 262 -29.66 -9.91 6.32
C PRO A 262 -29.63 -9.86 7.85
N ASP A 263 -29.65 -8.65 8.39
CA ASP A 263 -29.80 -8.40 9.83
C ASP A 263 -30.73 -7.21 10.09
N VAL A 264 -30.88 -6.85 11.38
CA VAL A 264 -31.79 -5.78 11.84
C VAL A 264 -31.39 -4.38 11.36
N PHE A 265 -30.13 -4.17 10.98
CA PHE A 265 -29.59 -2.91 10.45
C PHE A 265 -29.44 -2.93 8.92
N ALA A 266 -29.28 -4.11 8.32
CA ALA A 266 -29.14 -4.34 6.89
C ALA A 266 -30.10 -5.43 6.42
N VAL A 267 -31.36 -5.07 6.18
CA VAL A 267 -32.44 -6.00 5.82
C VAL A 267 -32.21 -6.80 4.53
N ASN A 268 -31.35 -6.32 3.63
CA ASN A 268 -30.98 -7.01 2.39
C ASN A 268 -29.65 -7.77 2.49
N GLY A 269 -28.98 -7.72 3.65
CA GLY A 269 -27.60 -8.17 3.80
C GLY A 269 -26.63 -7.27 3.03
N GLN A 270 -25.41 -7.78 2.84
CA GLN A 270 -24.35 -7.09 2.12
C GLN A 270 -23.62 -8.08 1.22
N ASN A 271 -23.31 -7.67 -0.01
CA ASN A 271 -22.39 -8.38 -0.89
C ASN A 271 -21.19 -7.48 -1.14
N TRP A 272 -20.01 -7.90 -0.67
CA TRP A 272 -18.79 -7.12 -0.78
C TRP A 272 -18.02 -7.40 -2.07
N GLY A 273 -18.41 -8.43 -2.83
CA GLY A 273 -17.82 -8.77 -4.13
C GLY A 273 -16.42 -9.40 -4.07
N PHE A 274 -15.89 -9.65 -2.88
CA PHE A 274 -14.58 -10.32 -2.71
C PHE A 274 -14.72 -11.84 -2.86
N PRO A 275 -13.76 -12.53 -3.50
CA PRO A 275 -13.77 -13.98 -3.51
C PRO A 275 -13.60 -14.56 -2.10
N THR A 276 -14.19 -15.72 -1.83
CA THR A 276 -13.99 -16.43 -0.57
C THR A 276 -12.73 -17.27 -0.62
N TYR A 277 -12.06 -17.44 0.52
CA TYR A 277 -10.87 -18.30 0.63
C TYR A 277 -11.18 -19.79 0.41
N ASN A 278 -10.27 -20.48 -0.26
CA ASN A 278 -10.20 -21.94 -0.29
C ASN A 278 -9.35 -22.43 0.90
N TRP A 279 -9.97 -22.47 2.08
CA TRP A 279 -9.28 -22.82 3.33
C TRP A 279 -8.67 -24.22 3.32
N GLU A 280 -9.30 -25.18 2.65
CA GLU A 280 -8.77 -26.55 2.49
C GLU A 280 -7.44 -26.50 1.72
N LYS A 281 -7.41 -25.79 0.59
CA LYS A 281 -6.19 -25.64 -0.20
C LYS A 281 -5.08 -24.92 0.56
N MET A 282 -5.42 -23.85 1.28
CA MET A 282 -4.48 -23.13 2.13
C MET A 282 -3.93 -23.98 3.28
N ALA A 283 -4.70 -24.94 3.80
CA ALA A 283 -4.24 -25.80 4.88
C ALA A 283 -3.14 -26.79 4.42
N GLU A 284 -3.11 -27.15 3.14
CA GLU A 284 -2.15 -28.12 2.58
C GLU A 284 -0.68 -27.69 2.75
N ASP A 285 -0.38 -26.39 2.67
CA ASP A 285 0.97 -25.83 2.87
C ASP A 285 1.16 -25.20 4.27
N GLY A 286 0.17 -25.39 5.16
CA GLY A 286 0.18 -24.81 6.49
C GLY A 286 -0.03 -23.29 6.47
N TYR A 287 -0.87 -22.78 5.57
CA TYR A 287 -1.28 -21.38 5.46
C TYR A 287 -0.13 -20.45 5.09
N ASP A 288 0.75 -20.85 4.16
CA ASP A 288 1.94 -20.10 3.76
C ASP A 288 1.59 -18.67 3.29
N TRP A 289 0.54 -18.53 2.46
CA TRP A 289 0.09 -17.22 1.97
C TRP A 289 -0.31 -16.28 3.12
N TRP A 290 -1.07 -16.77 4.11
CA TRP A 290 -1.46 -15.98 5.28
C TRP A 290 -0.26 -15.62 6.16
N LYS A 291 0.67 -16.56 6.38
CA LYS A 291 1.91 -16.31 7.13
C LYS A 291 2.78 -15.25 6.46
N LYS A 292 2.96 -15.34 5.14
CA LYS A 292 3.69 -14.34 4.34
C LYS A 292 3.01 -12.98 4.43
N ARG A 293 1.68 -12.92 4.30
CA ARG A 293 0.90 -11.69 4.43
C ARG A 293 1.11 -11.02 5.79
N LEU A 294 0.95 -11.76 6.87
CA LEU A 294 1.13 -11.23 8.24
C LEU A 294 2.59 -10.81 8.50
N THR A 295 3.56 -11.57 7.97
CA THR A 295 4.99 -11.24 8.07
C THR A 295 5.34 -9.96 7.30
N ALA A 296 4.74 -9.75 6.13
CA ALA A 296 4.94 -8.53 5.36
C ALA A 296 4.38 -7.31 6.11
N MET A 297 3.19 -7.45 6.73
CA MET A 297 2.56 -6.37 7.49
C MET A 297 3.28 -6.08 8.81
N SER A 298 3.88 -7.08 9.48
CA SER A 298 4.66 -6.86 10.70
C SER A 298 5.93 -6.04 10.49
N ASN A 299 6.31 -5.74 9.25
CA ASN A 299 7.38 -4.77 8.97
C ASN A 299 6.97 -3.33 9.33
N TYR A 300 5.67 -3.03 9.44
CA TYR A 300 5.17 -1.67 9.61
C TYR A 300 4.25 -1.49 10.82
N PHE A 301 3.74 -2.57 11.39
CA PHE A 301 2.70 -2.52 12.41
C PHE A 301 3.04 -3.44 13.58
N ASP A 302 2.74 -2.95 14.79
CA ASP A 302 2.98 -3.62 16.06
C ASP A 302 1.75 -4.43 16.53
N GLY A 303 0.59 -4.15 15.95
CA GLY A 303 -0.65 -4.87 16.17
C GLY A 303 -1.64 -4.70 15.01
N PHE A 304 -2.65 -5.55 14.96
CA PHE A 304 -3.62 -5.59 13.86
C PHE A 304 -5.05 -5.66 14.38
N CYS A 305 -5.99 -5.03 13.67
CA CYS A 305 -7.35 -5.55 13.62
C CYS A 305 -7.60 -6.26 12.28
N CYS A 306 -8.35 -7.35 12.33
CA CYS A 306 -8.92 -7.97 11.13
C CYS A 306 -10.36 -7.45 10.98
N LYS A 307 -10.67 -6.82 9.85
CA LYS A 307 -12.02 -6.37 9.55
C LYS A 307 -12.51 -6.95 8.24
N VAL A 308 -13.80 -7.26 8.26
CA VAL A 308 -14.59 -7.80 7.15
C VAL A 308 -15.27 -6.66 6.43
#